data_AF-X1AC33-F1
#
_entry.id   AF-X1AC33-F1
#
_cell.length_a   1.000
_cell.length_b   1.000
_cell.length_c   1.000
_cell.angle_alpha   90.00
_cell.angle_beta   90.00
_cell.angle_gamma   90.00
#
_symmetry.space_group_name_H-M   'P 1'
#
loop_
_entity.id
_entity.type
_entity.pdbx_description
1 polymer ?
#
loop_
_entity_poly.entity_id
_entity_poly.type
_entity_poly.pdbx_seq_one_letter_code
_entity_poly.pdbx_strand_id
1 'polypeptide(L)'
;FTIIVDGLLGTGIKGNIREPISTAIDFINNMKKIKKIPIISIDVPSGLDPNTGIVAHKAIKSDLVITFHRNKKGLASNSEYVKDICVKSIGIPWEASLFVGSGDLIPTLKVRKIDNYKGEFGKILVIGGSKNYSGAPAYSALTGIHFGCDLVITYVPQVVGDVIRSYSPNMIVRTSPGDWLNLEALEEIKYLAKWSNSILIGPGLGEEKETEDLLIELLKYLNKNNKAYVLDADALKLVKNHLDLIQSQKVILTPHKTELKVMTNVKLPPYNNI
;
A
#
# COMPACT_ATOMS: atom_id res chain seq x y z
N PHE A 1 40.15 -0.36 6.45
CA PHE A 1 38.93 0.45 6.29
C PHE A 1 39.19 1.83 6.83
N THR A 2 38.85 2.86 6.07
CA THR A 2 38.93 4.28 6.50
C THR A 2 37.61 4.75 7.12
N ILE A 3 36.52 4.05 6.83
CA ILE A 3 35.18 4.27 7.38
C ILE A 3 34.42 2.94 7.38
N ILE A 4 33.49 2.78 8.33
CA ILE A 4 32.54 1.65 8.35
C ILE A 4 31.15 2.23 8.17
N VAL A 5 30.38 1.65 7.24
CA VAL A 5 28.97 1.99 7.04
C VAL A 5 28.11 0.87 7.59
N ASP A 6 27.32 1.20 8.60
CA ASP A 6 26.34 0.31 9.21
C ASP A 6 24.99 0.47 8.49
N GLY A 7 24.54 -0.62 7.87
CA GLY A 7 23.19 -0.81 7.37
C GLY A 7 22.69 -2.22 7.65
N LEU A 8 23.12 -2.82 8.77
CA LEU A 8 22.80 -4.22 9.10
C LEU A 8 21.34 -4.39 9.51
N LEU A 9 20.82 -3.46 10.30
CA LEU A 9 19.46 -3.47 10.84
C LEU A 9 18.89 -2.04 10.89
N GLY A 10 17.59 -1.91 10.60
CA GLY A 10 16.85 -0.65 10.63
C GLY A 10 15.81 -0.59 11.74
N THR A 11 14.66 0.04 11.47
CA THR A 11 13.61 0.32 12.47
C THR A 11 12.80 -0.89 12.95
N GLY A 12 12.99 -2.08 12.36
CA GLY A 12 12.21 -3.29 12.64
C GLY A 12 12.76 -4.19 13.75
N ILE A 13 13.80 -3.78 14.48
CA ILE A 13 14.45 -4.62 15.49
C ILE A 13 13.51 -4.82 16.68
N LYS A 14 13.36 -6.07 17.11
CA LYS A 14 12.66 -6.45 18.35
C LYS A 14 13.46 -7.50 19.09
N GLY A 15 13.65 -7.29 20.39
CA GLY A 15 14.35 -8.24 21.27
C GLY A 15 15.85 -8.37 20.98
N ASN A 16 16.42 -9.51 21.36
CA ASN A 16 17.86 -9.74 21.27
C ASN A 16 18.35 -9.87 19.81
N ILE A 17 19.52 -9.30 19.54
CA ILE A 17 20.18 -9.43 18.24
C ILE A 17 20.66 -10.87 18.05
N ARG A 18 20.30 -11.45 16.91
CA ARG A 18 20.68 -12.81 16.50
C ARG A 18 22.01 -12.83 15.75
N GLU A 19 22.64 -13.99 15.70
CA GLU A 19 23.78 -14.22 14.83
C GLU A 19 23.37 -14.21 13.35
N PRO A 20 24.26 -13.81 12.42
CA PRO A 20 25.64 -13.36 12.62
C PRO A 20 25.80 -11.87 12.97
N ILE A 21 24.68 -11.13 13.07
CA ILE A 21 24.69 -9.67 13.26
C ILE A 21 25.25 -9.30 14.64
N SER A 22 24.94 -10.09 15.65
CA SER A 22 25.46 -9.94 17.01
C SER A 22 27.00 -9.94 17.02
N THR A 23 27.65 -10.91 16.36
CA THR A 23 29.11 -10.95 16.21
C THR A 23 29.65 -9.77 15.39
N ALA A 24 28.96 -9.36 14.33
CA ALA A 24 29.37 -8.23 13.50
C ALA A 24 29.38 -6.90 14.29
N ILE A 25 28.39 -6.67 15.14
CA ILE A 25 28.31 -5.47 15.99
C ILE A 25 29.50 -5.39 16.95
N ASP A 26 29.87 -6.50 17.59
CA ASP A 26 31.04 -6.53 18.48
C ASP A 26 32.34 -6.24 17.73
N PHE A 27 32.51 -6.86 16.56
CA PHE A 27 33.65 -6.63 15.70
C PHE A 27 33.77 -5.15 15.29
N ILE A 28 32.67 -4.54 14.85
CA ILE A 28 32.62 -3.13 14.42
C ILE A 28 32.95 -2.19 15.58
N ASN A 29 32.32 -2.39 16.75
CA ASN A 29 32.57 -1.57 17.93
C ASN A 29 34.03 -1.70 18.43
N ASN A 30 34.60 -2.90 18.39
CA ASN A 30 36.01 -3.13 18.73
C ASN A 30 36.96 -2.44 17.75
N MET A 31 36.65 -2.47 16.45
CA MET A 31 37.45 -1.77 15.43
C MET A 31 37.45 -0.26 15.65
N LYS A 32 36.31 0.33 16.02
CA LYS A 32 36.25 1.74 16.44
C LYS A 32 37.12 2.02 17.66
N LYS A 33 37.09 1.16 18.68
CA LYS A 33 37.89 1.35 19.90
C LYS A 33 39.40 1.25 19.64
N ILE A 34 39.84 0.26 18.86
CA ILE A 34 41.26 -0.05 18.64
C ILE A 34 41.86 0.87 17.58
N LYS A 35 41.17 1.06 16.45
CA LYS A 35 41.71 1.75 15.27
C LYS A 35 41.15 3.16 15.08
N LYS A 36 40.21 3.60 15.94
CA LYS A 36 39.54 4.91 15.85
C LYS A 36 38.90 5.16 14.48
N ILE A 37 38.39 4.10 13.83
CA ILE A 37 37.74 4.19 12.53
C ILE A 37 36.33 4.80 12.73
N PRO A 38 35.96 5.84 11.96
CA PRO A 38 34.63 6.42 12.02
C PRO A 38 33.56 5.44 11.54
N ILE A 39 32.43 5.42 12.24
CA ILE A 39 31.26 4.62 11.90
C ILE A 39 30.10 5.54 11.52
N ILE A 40 29.51 5.31 10.34
CA ILE A 40 28.27 5.94 9.91
C ILE A 40 27.17 4.91 9.89
N SER A 41 26.05 5.15 10.58
CA SER A 41 24.85 4.30 10.45
C SER A 41 23.82 4.94 9.53
N ILE A 42 23.19 4.09 8.73
CA ILE A 42 22.08 4.45 7.86
C ILE A 42 20.77 4.21 8.60
N ASP A 43 19.92 5.24 8.61
CA ASP A 43 18.65 5.32 9.32
C ASP A 43 18.77 5.36 10.85
N VAL A 44 19.26 4.27 11.46
CA VAL A 44 19.46 4.07 12.91
C VAL A 44 20.70 3.19 13.14
N PRO A 45 21.41 3.31 14.28
CA PRO A 45 22.45 2.32 14.62
C PRO A 45 21.85 0.94 14.80
N SER A 46 22.44 -0.07 14.16
CA SER A 46 21.97 -1.45 14.30
C SER A 46 22.01 -1.87 15.77
N GLY A 47 20.85 -2.28 16.29
CA GLY A 47 20.65 -2.72 17.68
C GLY A 47 19.97 -1.68 18.58
N LEU A 48 19.78 -0.45 18.11
CA LEU A 48 19.08 0.60 18.83
C LEU A 48 17.60 0.65 18.43
N ASP A 49 16.69 0.71 19.42
CA ASP A 49 15.26 0.89 19.16
C ASP A 49 14.99 2.35 18.72
N PRO A 50 14.51 2.59 17.50
CA PRO A 50 14.27 3.93 16.99
C PRO A 50 13.14 4.68 17.70
N ASN A 51 12.25 3.99 18.39
CA ASN A 51 11.09 4.59 19.03
C ASN A 51 11.41 5.02 20.47
N THR A 52 12.16 4.18 21.18
CA THR A 52 12.43 4.34 22.62
C THR A 52 13.85 4.80 22.92
N GLY A 53 14.80 4.56 22.01
CA GLY A 53 16.23 4.79 22.24
C GLY A 53 16.89 3.71 23.11
N ILE A 54 16.12 2.69 23.51
CA ILE A 54 16.59 1.60 24.36
C ILE A 54 17.38 0.61 23.50
N VAL A 55 18.52 0.16 24.03
CA VAL A 55 19.32 -0.93 23.46
C VAL A 55 19.06 -2.17 24.29
N ALA A 56 18.39 -3.17 23.69
CA ALA A 56 17.98 -4.37 24.41
C ALA A 56 19.15 -5.31 24.77
N HIS A 57 20.22 -5.30 23.97
CA HIS A 57 21.39 -6.17 24.17
C HIS A 57 22.70 -5.44 23.85
N LYS A 58 22.89 -5.04 22.59
CA LYS A 58 24.03 -4.25 22.13
C LYS A 58 23.62 -3.44 20.90
N ALA A 59 24.36 -2.39 20.59
CA ALA A 59 24.14 -1.61 19.38
C ALA A 59 25.46 -1.06 18.85
N ILE A 60 25.47 -0.69 17.58
CA ILE A 60 26.60 0.01 16.97
C ILE A 60 26.74 1.40 17.59
N LYS A 61 27.98 1.78 17.90
CA LYS A 61 28.33 3.12 18.40
C LYS A 61 28.75 4.01 17.25
N SER A 62 27.83 4.81 16.73
CA SER A 62 28.01 5.58 15.50
C SER A 62 28.54 6.99 15.74
N ASP A 63 29.46 7.43 14.90
CA ASP A 63 29.95 8.81 14.89
C ASP A 63 28.98 9.75 14.16
N LEU A 64 28.26 9.21 13.17
CA LEU A 64 27.20 9.91 12.46
C LEU A 64 26.07 8.94 12.14
N VAL A 65 24.83 9.38 12.31
CA VAL A 65 23.65 8.68 11.80
C VAL A 65 23.04 9.52 10.69
N ILE A 66 22.94 8.95 9.49
CA ILE A 66 22.21 9.57 8.38
C ILE A 66 20.79 9.00 8.39
N THR A 67 19.86 9.80 8.88
CA THR A 67 18.48 9.37 9.08
C THR A 67 17.52 10.04 8.10
N PHE A 68 16.45 9.35 7.71
CA PHE A 68 15.60 9.82 6.62
C PHE A 68 14.30 10.48 7.09
N HIS A 69 13.91 11.53 6.37
CA HIS A 69 12.70 12.36 6.48
C HIS A 69 12.52 13.10 7.81
N ARG A 70 12.69 12.42 8.94
CA ARG A 70 12.60 12.98 10.29
C ARG A 70 13.59 12.31 11.23
N ASN A 71 13.96 13.01 12.30
CA ASN A 71 14.64 12.38 13.41
C ASN A 71 13.69 11.40 14.10
N LYS A 72 14.21 10.24 14.51
CA LYS A 72 13.42 9.22 15.22
C LYS A 72 13.38 9.56 16.70
N LYS A 73 12.28 9.25 17.39
CA LYS A 73 12.07 9.62 18.81
C LYS A 73 13.17 9.08 19.73
N GLY A 74 13.64 7.87 19.45
CA GLY A 74 14.71 7.20 20.18
C GLY A 74 16.13 7.61 19.77
N LEU A 75 16.29 8.43 18.73
CA LEU A 75 17.60 8.93 18.30
C LEU A 75 17.91 10.27 18.96
N ALA A 76 18.83 10.24 19.90
CA ALA A 76 19.41 11.43 20.53
C ALA A 76 20.88 11.57 20.12
N SER A 77 21.25 12.77 19.63
CA SER A 77 22.66 13.12 19.42
C SER A 77 23.36 13.28 20.77
N ASN A 78 24.70 13.21 20.76
CA ASN A 78 25.53 13.19 21.97
C ASN A 78 25.16 12.08 22.96
N SER A 79 24.63 10.95 22.48
CA SER A 79 24.40 9.75 23.28
C SER A 79 25.58 8.78 23.17
N GLU A 80 25.57 7.72 23.99
CA GLU A 80 26.59 6.66 23.93
C GLU A 80 26.70 6.00 22.55
N TYR A 81 25.57 5.88 21.85
CA TYR A 81 25.46 5.16 20.58
C TYR A 81 25.44 6.09 19.37
N VAL A 82 25.16 7.38 19.55
CA VAL A 82 25.02 8.34 18.46
C VAL A 82 25.69 9.65 18.85
N LYS A 83 26.83 9.92 18.23
CA LYS A 83 27.51 11.21 18.42
C LYS A 83 26.78 12.34 17.71
N ASP A 84 26.49 12.18 16.41
CA ASP A 84 25.82 13.20 15.61
C ASP A 84 24.74 12.62 14.69
N ILE A 85 23.77 13.44 14.28
CA ILE A 85 22.61 13.05 13.46
C ILE A 85 22.47 14.02 12.29
N CYS A 86 22.43 13.47 11.07
CA CYS A 86 22.09 14.20 9.87
C CYS A 86 20.75 13.70 9.30
N VAL A 87 19.72 14.55 9.31
CA VAL A 87 18.43 14.22 8.71
C VAL A 87 18.46 14.57 7.22
N LYS A 88 18.12 13.61 6.35
CA LYS A 88 18.01 13.80 4.90
C LYS A 88 16.59 13.59 4.41
N SER A 89 16.11 14.51 3.57
CA SER A 89 14.84 14.32 2.85
C SER A 89 14.98 13.18 1.84
N ILE A 90 13.92 12.38 1.71
CA ILE A 90 13.78 11.29 0.74
C ILE A 90 12.53 11.44 -0.13
N GLY A 91 11.89 12.61 -0.10
CA GLY A 91 10.70 12.87 -0.92
C GLY A 91 9.36 12.54 -0.35
N ILE A 92 9.30 12.29 0.95
CA ILE A 92 8.03 12.34 1.66
C ILE A 92 7.67 13.82 1.85
N PRO A 93 6.56 14.31 1.26
CA PRO A 93 6.13 15.69 1.38
C PRO A 93 5.76 16.00 2.83
N TRP A 94 5.90 17.27 3.25
CA TRP A 94 5.59 17.70 4.61
C TRP A 94 4.12 17.41 4.96
N GLU A 95 3.22 17.53 3.99
CA GLU A 95 1.80 17.26 4.08
C GLU A 95 1.51 15.83 4.52
N ALA A 96 2.35 14.85 4.14
CA ALA A 96 2.18 13.48 4.60
C ALA A 96 2.27 13.39 6.14
N SER A 97 2.96 14.31 6.80
CA SER A 97 2.99 14.33 8.26
C SER A 97 1.77 14.94 8.93
N LEU A 98 0.92 15.64 8.16
CA LEU A 98 -0.35 16.20 8.61
C LEU A 98 -1.50 15.21 8.42
N PHE A 99 -1.42 14.37 7.39
CA PHE A 99 -2.52 13.49 6.96
C PHE A 99 -2.24 12.00 7.14
N VAL A 100 -1.03 11.61 7.53
CA VAL A 100 -0.62 10.21 7.63
C VAL A 100 -0.08 9.93 9.04
N GLY A 101 -0.98 9.57 9.94
CA GLY A 101 -0.68 9.04 11.26
C GLY A 101 -1.65 7.96 11.71
N SER A 102 -1.28 7.21 12.76
CA SER A 102 -2.22 6.28 13.42
C SER A 102 -3.48 7.00 13.93
N GLY A 103 -3.36 8.28 14.27
CA GLY A 103 -4.46 9.14 14.70
C GLY A 103 -5.53 9.40 13.63
N ASP A 104 -5.21 9.27 12.34
CA ASP A 104 -6.19 9.46 11.25
C ASP A 104 -6.89 8.15 10.89
N LEU A 105 -6.19 7.02 11.04
CA LEU A 105 -6.76 5.69 10.78
C LEU A 105 -7.65 5.23 11.94
N ILE A 106 -7.19 5.33 13.19
CA ILE A 106 -7.88 4.74 14.36
C ILE A 106 -9.33 5.23 14.50
N PRO A 107 -9.67 6.53 14.36
CA PRO A 107 -11.04 7.01 14.47
C PRO A 107 -11.95 6.53 13.33
N THR A 108 -11.38 6.17 12.17
CA THR A 108 -12.14 5.71 11.00
C THR A 108 -12.43 4.20 11.04
N LEU A 109 -11.73 3.44 11.89
CA LEU A 109 -11.96 2.02 12.05
C LEU A 109 -13.26 1.79 12.83
N LYS A 110 -14.15 0.96 12.28
CA LYS A 110 -15.35 0.51 13.00
C LYS A 110 -14.95 -0.35 14.20
N VAL A 111 -15.52 -0.07 15.36
CA VAL A 111 -15.42 -0.93 16.56
C VAL A 111 -16.37 -2.09 16.43
N ARG A 112 -15.87 -3.33 16.55
CA ARG A 112 -16.67 -4.56 16.45
C ARG A 112 -17.29 -4.87 17.81
N LYS A 113 -18.60 -4.67 17.91
CA LYS A 113 -19.41 -5.03 19.07
C LYS A 113 -19.80 -6.50 18.99
N ILE A 114 -20.13 -7.08 20.15
CA ILE A 114 -20.50 -8.49 20.30
C ILE A 114 -21.80 -8.83 19.54
N ASP A 115 -22.71 -7.87 19.42
CA ASP A 115 -24.01 -7.99 18.74
C ASP A 115 -23.95 -7.72 17.23
N ASN A 116 -22.78 -7.39 16.67
CA ASN A 116 -22.67 -7.16 15.23
C ASN A 116 -22.88 -8.46 14.44
N TYR A 117 -23.66 -8.37 13.36
CA TYR A 117 -23.92 -9.50 12.46
C TYR A 117 -23.21 -9.35 11.11
N LYS A 118 -23.17 -10.47 10.38
CA LYS A 118 -22.53 -10.57 9.07
C LYS A 118 -23.15 -9.58 8.08
N GLY A 119 -22.32 -8.66 7.57
CA GLY A 119 -22.68 -7.61 6.63
C GLY A 119 -22.56 -6.20 7.22
N GLU A 120 -22.39 -6.06 8.54
CA GLU A 120 -22.24 -4.76 9.21
C GLU A 120 -20.80 -4.23 9.18
N PHE A 121 -19.81 -5.11 8.98
CA PHE A 121 -18.39 -4.78 8.82
C PHE A 121 -17.96 -4.57 7.35
N GLY A 122 -18.94 -4.39 6.47
CA GLY A 122 -18.72 -3.96 5.11
C GLY A 122 -18.75 -5.09 4.09
N LYS A 123 -19.31 -4.76 2.93
CA LYS A 123 -19.44 -5.62 1.77
C LYS A 123 -18.67 -4.99 0.61
N ILE A 124 -17.60 -5.65 0.16
CA ILE A 124 -16.77 -5.18 -0.96
C ILE A 124 -17.13 -5.94 -2.22
N LEU A 125 -17.25 -5.22 -3.33
CA LEU A 125 -17.27 -5.76 -4.68
C LEU A 125 -15.96 -5.37 -5.38
N VAL A 126 -15.18 -6.36 -5.81
CA VAL A 126 -13.99 -6.18 -6.64
C VAL A 126 -14.33 -6.56 -8.07
N ILE A 127 -14.15 -5.66 -9.02
CA ILE A 127 -14.41 -5.86 -10.45
C ILE A 127 -13.08 -5.71 -11.18
N GLY A 128 -12.64 -6.79 -11.82
CA GLY A 128 -11.36 -6.79 -12.49
C GLY A 128 -11.06 -8.14 -13.09
N GLY A 129 -9.78 -8.42 -13.24
CA GLY A 129 -9.30 -9.63 -13.87
C GLY A 129 -9.56 -9.70 -15.37
N SER A 130 -8.74 -10.51 -16.01
CA SER A 130 -8.77 -10.80 -17.45
C SER A 130 -7.98 -12.07 -17.69
N LYS A 131 -8.03 -12.60 -18.92
CA LYS A 131 -7.22 -13.73 -19.38
C LYS A 131 -5.76 -13.70 -18.91
N ASN A 132 -5.17 -12.51 -18.86
CA ASN A 132 -3.76 -12.32 -18.52
C ASN A 132 -3.53 -12.06 -17.02
N TYR A 133 -4.56 -11.65 -16.28
CA TYR A 133 -4.42 -11.15 -14.92
C TYR A 133 -5.46 -11.76 -13.98
N SER A 134 -5.11 -12.87 -13.33
CA SER A 134 -5.90 -13.47 -12.25
C SER A 134 -5.50 -12.95 -10.86
N GLY A 135 -4.22 -12.62 -10.65
CA GLY A 135 -3.68 -12.28 -9.33
C GLY A 135 -4.14 -10.93 -8.80
N ALA A 136 -4.23 -9.89 -9.64
CA ALA A 136 -4.59 -8.53 -9.22
C ALA A 136 -5.96 -8.43 -8.50
N PRO A 137 -7.07 -8.97 -9.06
CA PRO A 137 -8.35 -8.97 -8.35
C PRO A 137 -8.33 -9.90 -7.11
N ALA A 138 -7.56 -11.00 -7.12
CA ALA A 138 -7.44 -11.89 -5.98
C ALA A 138 -6.76 -11.20 -4.78
N TYR A 139 -5.63 -10.51 -4.99
CA TYR A 139 -4.94 -9.78 -3.93
C TYR A 139 -5.80 -8.65 -3.35
N SER A 140 -6.52 -7.94 -4.22
CA SER A 140 -7.46 -6.90 -3.79
C SER A 140 -8.54 -7.46 -2.87
N ALA A 141 -9.11 -8.60 -3.23
CA ALA A 141 -10.14 -9.26 -2.44
C ALA A 141 -9.62 -9.82 -1.12
N LEU A 142 -8.46 -10.50 -1.15
CA LEU A 142 -7.79 -11.00 0.06
C LEU A 142 -7.46 -9.87 1.03
N THR A 143 -7.03 -8.71 0.52
CA THR A 143 -6.75 -7.53 1.34
C THR A 143 -8.00 -7.07 2.07
N GLY A 144 -9.16 -7.02 1.41
CA GLY A 144 -10.44 -6.72 2.06
C GLY A 144 -10.81 -7.71 3.17
N ILE A 145 -10.59 -9.01 2.94
CA ILE A 145 -10.82 -10.06 3.94
C ILE A 145 -9.87 -9.87 5.14
N HIS A 146 -8.58 -9.68 4.89
CA HIS A 146 -7.56 -9.47 5.94
C HIS A 146 -7.75 -8.17 6.71
N PHE A 147 -8.28 -7.14 6.07
CA PHE A 147 -8.64 -5.88 6.72
C PHE A 147 -9.85 -6.03 7.67
N GLY A 148 -10.65 -7.09 7.49
CA GLY A 148 -11.77 -7.43 8.37
C GLY A 148 -13.15 -7.16 7.79
N CYS A 149 -13.27 -7.01 6.46
CA CYS A 149 -14.58 -6.93 5.81
C CYS A 149 -15.33 -8.26 5.89
N ASP A 150 -16.63 -8.21 6.15
CA ASP A 150 -17.45 -9.42 6.35
C ASP A 150 -17.62 -10.23 5.07
N LEU A 151 -17.76 -9.55 3.94
CA LEU A 151 -18.08 -10.17 2.66
C LEU A 151 -17.33 -9.48 1.54
N VAL A 152 -16.63 -10.28 0.75
CA VAL A 152 -15.93 -9.83 -0.44
C VAL A 152 -16.37 -10.68 -1.61
N ILE A 153 -16.97 -10.02 -2.62
CA ILE A 153 -17.30 -10.61 -3.90
C ILE A 153 -16.30 -10.12 -4.94
N THR A 154 -15.70 -11.04 -5.67
CA THR A 154 -14.77 -10.77 -6.77
C THR A 154 -15.44 -11.18 -8.07
N TYR A 155 -15.71 -10.20 -8.94
CA TYR A 155 -16.36 -10.37 -10.22
C TYR A 155 -15.33 -10.28 -11.35
N VAL A 156 -15.18 -11.37 -12.11
CA VAL A 156 -14.08 -11.59 -13.05
C VAL A 156 -14.54 -12.35 -14.30
N PRO A 157 -13.75 -12.37 -15.39
CA PRO A 157 -14.01 -13.26 -16.51
C PRO A 157 -13.87 -14.74 -16.10
N GLN A 158 -14.67 -15.61 -16.71
CA GLN A 158 -14.73 -17.04 -16.39
C GLN A 158 -13.37 -17.72 -16.52
N VAL A 159 -12.56 -17.30 -17.50
CA VAL A 159 -11.23 -17.88 -17.77
C VAL A 159 -10.28 -17.84 -16.56
N VAL A 160 -10.44 -16.87 -15.65
CA VAL A 160 -9.63 -16.76 -14.41
C VAL A 160 -10.39 -17.13 -13.14
N GLY A 161 -11.68 -17.46 -13.24
CA GLY A 161 -12.55 -17.69 -12.09
C GLY A 161 -12.02 -18.76 -11.14
N ASP A 162 -11.69 -19.95 -11.66
CA ASP A 162 -11.24 -21.08 -10.84
C ASP A 162 -9.84 -20.87 -10.24
N VAL A 163 -8.96 -20.20 -10.98
CA VAL A 163 -7.64 -19.79 -10.47
C VAL A 163 -7.83 -18.88 -9.27
N ILE A 164 -8.73 -17.90 -9.36
CA ILE A 164 -9.00 -16.97 -8.25
C ILE A 164 -9.66 -17.71 -7.07
N ARG A 165 -10.61 -18.62 -7.30
CA ARG A 165 -11.21 -19.45 -6.22
C ARG A 165 -10.17 -20.24 -5.43
N SER A 166 -9.06 -20.63 -6.07
CA SER A 166 -8.01 -21.43 -5.42
C SER A 166 -7.19 -20.65 -4.37
N TYR A 167 -7.18 -19.31 -4.42
CA TYR A 167 -6.43 -18.50 -3.45
C TYR A 167 -7.04 -18.49 -2.04
N SER A 168 -8.37 -18.56 -1.90
CA SER A 168 -9.01 -18.61 -0.59
C SER A 168 -10.47 -19.08 -0.63
N PRO A 169 -10.89 -19.98 0.28
CA PRO A 169 -12.29 -20.38 0.40
C PRO A 169 -13.19 -19.26 0.99
N ASN A 170 -12.60 -18.22 1.58
CA ASN A 170 -13.35 -17.09 2.18
C ASN A 170 -13.78 -16.05 1.12
N MET A 171 -13.23 -16.13 -0.08
CA MET A 171 -13.54 -15.22 -1.18
C MET A 171 -14.70 -15.76 -2.01
N ILE A 172 -15.71 -14.93 -2.26
CA ILE A 172 -16.83 -15.28 -3.13
C ILE A 172 -16.49 -14.85 -4.55
N VAL A 173 -16.23 -15.79 -5.45
CA VAL A 173 -15.96 -15.47 -6.86
C VAL A 173 -17.23 -15.61 -7.69
N ARG A 174 -17.52 -14.59 -8.50
CA ARG A 174 -18.60 -14.54 -9.51
C ARG A 174 -17.96 -14.33 -10.88
N THR A 175 -18.53 -14.92 -11.92
CA THR A 175 -17.90 -14.97 -13.24
C THR A 175 -18.86 -14.59 -14.35
N SER A 176 -18.36 -13.87 -15.34
CA SER A 176 -19.04 -13.68 -16.64
C SER A 176 -18.30 -14.47 -17.73
N PRO A 177 -18.99 -15.03 -18.74
CA PRO A 177 -18.33 -15.70 -19.86
C PRO A 177 -17.27 -14.84 -20.56
N GLY A 178 -16.27 -15.49 -21.16
CA GLY A 178 -15.25 -14.83 -21.97
C GLY A 178 -13.90 -14.61 -21.28
N ASP A 179 -12.99 -14.02 -22.06
CA ASP A 179 -11.60 -13.76 -21.68
C ASP A 179 -11.42 -12.40 -20.97
N TRP A 180 -12.31 -11.45 -21.26
CA TRP A 180 -12.40 -10.12 -20.67
C TRP A 180 -13.84 -9.81 -20.29
N LEU A 181 -14.04 -8.89 -19.34
CA LEU A 181 -15.40 -8.46 -18.99
C LEU A 181 -15.96 -7.57 -20.10
N ASN A 182 -17.22 -7.79 -20.45
CA ASN A 182 -17.94 -7.04 -21.47
C ASN A 182 -19.37 -6.69 -20.99
N LEU A 183 -20.18 -6.09 -21.87
CA LEU A 183 -21.53 -5.62 -21.52
C LEU A 183 -22.49 -6.71 -21.02
N GLU A 184 -22.26 -8.00 -21.31
CA GLU A 184 -23.10 -9.09 -20.77
C GLU A 184 -23.03 -9.18 -19.24
N ALA A 185 -21.90 -8.79 -18.65
CA ALA A 185 -21.71 -8.73 -17.21
C ALA A 185 -22.49 -7.60 -16.52
N LEU A 186 -22.96 -6.59 -17.27
CA LEU A 186 -23.41 -5.32 -16.72
C LEU A 186 -24.56 -5.47 -15.73
N GLU A 187 -25.58 -6.28 -16.04
CA GLU A 187 -26.76 -6.41 -15.18
C GLU A 187 -26.44 -7.14 -13.86
N GLU A 188 -25.61 -8.17 -13.89
CA GLU A 188 -25.17 -8.84 -12.66
C GLU A 188 -24.27 -7.92 -11.82
N ILE A 189 -23.37 -7.18 -12.45
CA ILE A 189 -22.55 -6.18 -11.77
C ILE A 189 -23.43 -5.11 -11.12
N LYS A 190 -24.47 -4.60 -11.80
CA LYS A 190 -25.41 -3.62 -11.23
C LYS A 190 -26.12 -4.18 -10.00
N TYR A 191 -26.55 -5.45 -10.04
CA TYR A 191 -27.14 -6.13 -8.90
C TYR A 191 -26.18 -6.22 -7.71
N LEU A 192 -24.93 -6.64 -7.95
CA LEU A 192 -23.90 -6.74 -6.92
C LEU A 192 -23.49 -5.36 -6.37
N ALA A 193 -23.45 -4.34 -7.22
CA ALA A 193 -23.16 -2.97 -6.83
C ALA A 193 -24.23 -2.40 -5.90
N LYS A 194 -25.51 -2.80 -6.05
CA LYS A 194 -26.57 -2.45 -5.08
C LYS A 194 -26.28 -3.07 -3.71
N TRP A 195 -25.86 -4.34 -3.71
CA TRP A 195 -25.56 -5.10 -2.51
C TRP A 195 -24.31 -4.61 -1.75
N SER A 196 -23.29 -4.12 -2.44
CA SER A 196 -22.02 -3.70 -1.84
C SER A 196 -22.06 -2.31 -1.20
N ASN A 197 -21.21 -2.11 -0.19
CA ASN A 197 -20.93 -0.81 0.42
C ASN A 197 -19.82 -0.06 -0.32
N SER A 198 -18.82 -0.79 -0.80
CA SER A 198 -17.66 -0.24 -1.53
C SER A 198 -17.38 -1.09 -2.76
N ILE A 199 -16.93 -0.44 -3.84
CA ILE A 199 -16.67 -1.07 -5.14
C ILE A 199 -15.26 -0.68 -5.57
N LEU A 200 -14.44 -1.66 -5.93
CA LEU A 200 -13.12 -1.46 -6.55
C LEU A 200 -13.19 -1.93 -7.99
N ILE A 201 -12.72 -1.12 -8.92
CA ILE A 201 -12.76 -1.41 -10.36
C ILE A 201 -11.37 -1.20 -10.95
N GLY A 202 -10.89 -2.18 -11.73
CA GLY A 202 -9.70 -2.01 -12.56
C GLY A 202 -8.52 -2.95 -12.33
N PRO A 203 -8.29 -3.59 -11.16
CA PRO A 203 -7.18 -4.50 -10.99
C PRO A 203 -7.20 -5.65 -12.00
N GLY A 204 -6.28 -5.60 -12.98
CA GLY A 204 -6.16 -6.59 -14.05
C GLY A 204 -7.33 -6.63 -15.03
N LEU A 205 -8.13 -5.57 -15.11
CA LEU A 205 -9.34 -5.50 -15.93
C LEU A 205 -9.04 -5.63 -17.44
N GLY A 206 -7.84 -5.23 -17.88
CA GLY A 206 -7.48 -5.15 -19.29
C GLY A 206 -7.97 -3.86 -19.95
N GLU A 207 -7.53 -3.63 -21.18
CA GLU A 207 -7.76 -2.38 -21.93
C GLU A 207 -8.57 -2.63 -23.22
N GLU A 208 -9.25 -3.78 -23.33
CA GLU A 208 -10.03 -4.14 -24.50
C GLU A 208 -11.26 -3.24 -24.68
N LYS A 209 -11.69 -3.06 -25.93
CA LYS A 209 -12.80 -2.15 -26.26
C LYS A 209 -14.10 -2.54 -25.56
N GLU A 210 -14.43 -3.83 -25.53
CA GLU A 210 -15.63 -4.34 -24.86
C GLU A 210 -15.62 -4.08 -23.34
N THR A 211 -14.42 -4.08 -22.75
CA THR A 211 -14.20 -3.78 -21.34
C THR A 211 -14.32 -2.29 -21.05
N GLU A 212 -13.83 -1.44 -21.95
CA GLU A 212 -14.08 0.01 -21.91
C GLU A 212 -15.59 0.30 -21.96
N ASP A 213 -16.32 -0.34 -22.87
CA ASP A 213 -17.76 -0.12 -23.05
C ASP A 213 -18.55 -0.55 -21.80
N LEU A 214 -18.19 -1.68 -21.19
CA LEU A 214 -18.72 -2.09 -19.89
C LEU A 214 -18.44 -1.04 -18.80
N LEU A 215 -17.20 -0.57 -18.71
CA LEU A 215 -16.78 0.40 -17.70
C LEU A 215 -17.61 1.69 -17.80
N ILE A 216 -17.79 2.21 -19.02
CA ILE A 216 -18.57 3.43 -19.27
C ILE A 216 -20.01 3.27 -18.76
N GLU A 217 -20.70 2.19 -19.13
CA GLU A 217 -22.09 1.96 -18.72
C GLU A 217 -22.21 1.70 -17.22
N LEU A 218 -21.21 1.03 -16.63
CA LEU A 218 -21.14 0.85 -15.19
C LEU A 218 -20.96 2.19 -14.46
N LEU A 219 -20.04 3.05 -14.89
CA LEU A 219 -19.80 4.36 -14.27
C LEU A 219 -21.05 5.24 -14.32
N LYS A 220 -21.73 5.30 -15.48
CA LYS A 220 -23.02 6.01 -15.62
C LYS A 220 -24.04 5.51 -14.58
N TYR A 221 -24.14 4.19 -14.42
CA TYR A 221 -25.02 3.59 -13.44
C TYR A 221 -24.62 3.95 -11.99
N LEU A 222 -23.34 3.86 -11.63
CA LEU A 222 -22.85 4.16 -10.29
C LEU A 222 -23.11 5.63 -9.92
N ASN A 223 -22.85 6.54 -10.85
CA ASN A 223 -23.09 7.98 -10.69
C ASN A 223 -24.58 8.27 -10.50
N LYS A 224 -25.44 7.71 -11.37
CA LYS A 224 -26.90 7.87 -11.26
C LYS A 224 -27.44 7.40 -9.89
N ASN A 225 -26.81 6.40 -9.29
CA ASN A 225 -27.21 5.85 -8.00
C ASN A 225 -26.36 6.38 -6.82
N ASN A 226 -25.54 7.41 -7.02
CA ASN A 226 -24.70 8.03 -5.99
C ASN A 226 -23.83 7.03 -5.20
N LYS A 227 -23.32 6.00 -5.88
CA LYS A 227 -22.48 4.95 -5.30
C LYS A 227 -21.03 5.43 -5.19
N ALA A 228 -20.37 5.06 -4.09
CA ALA A 228 -18.94 5.30 -3.91
C ALA A 228 -18.12 4.15 -4.50
N TYR A 229 -17.06 4.48 -5.25
CA TYR A 229 -16.20 3.49 -5.89
C TYR A 229 -14.74 3.94 -5.94
N VAL A 230 -13.84 2.99 -6.15
CA VAL A 230 -12.40 3.19 -6.33
C VAL A 230 -12.05 2.74 -7.74
N LEU A 231 -11.34 3.59 -8.48
CA LEU A 231 -10.73 3.22 -9.75
C LEU A 231 -9.23 3.04 -9.56
N ASP A 232 -8.74 1.91 -10.02
CA ASP A 232 -7.32 1.54 -9.97
C ASP A 232 -6.85 0.95 -11.30
N ALA A 233 -5.53 0.91 -11.50
CA ALA A 233 -4.88 0.21 -12.61
C ALA A 233 -5.52 0.47 -13.99
N ASP A 234 -5.99 -0.57 -14.68
CA ASP A 234 -6.48 -0.47 -16.06
C ASP A 234 -7.74 0.41 -16.18
N ALA A 235 -8.58 0.46 -15.14
CA ALA A 235 -9.74 1.36 -15.16
C ALA A 235 -9.32 2.84 -15.24
N LEU A 236 -8.19 3.21 -14.62
CA LEU A 236 -7.65 4.58 -14.70
C LEU A 236 -7.21 4.93 -16.12
N LYS A 237 -6.66 3.98 -16.85
CA LYS A 237 -6.25 4.18 -18.26
C LYS A 237 -7.48 4.30 -19.16
N LEU A 238 -8.48 3.43 -18.95
CA LEU A 238 -9.71 3.41 -19.74
C LEU A 238 -10.54 4.70 -19.58
N VAL A 239 -10.58 5.30 -18.39
CA VAL A 239 -11.33 6.57 -18.17
C VAL A 239 -10.63 7.81 -18.74
N LYS A 240 -9.44 7.69 -19.34
CA LYS A 240 -8.69 8.83 -19.92
C LYS A 240 -9.55 9.70 -20.85
N ASN A 241 -10.40 9.07 -21.66
CA ASN A 241 -11.25 9.78 -22.63
C ASN A 241 -12.66 10.09 -22.10
N HIS A 242 -12.93 9.76 -20.83
CA HIS A 242 -14.25 9.83 -20.20
C HIS A 242 -14.18 10.48 -18.81
N LEU A 243 -13.31 11.49 -18.65
CA LEU A 243 -13.08 12.16 -17.37
C LEU A 243 -14.35 12.84 -16.82
N ASP A 244 -15.28 13.21 -17.71
CA ASP A 244 -16.60 13.73 -17.36
C ASP A 244 -17.44 12.73 -16.54
N LEU A 245 -17.22 11.42 -16.72
CA LEU A 245 -17.89 10.37 -15.95
C LEU A 245 -17.36 10.24 -14.53
N ILE A 246 -16.21 10.81 -14.20
CA ILE A 246 -15.62 10.71 -12.85
C ILE A 246 -15.51 12.08 -12.17
N GLN A 247 -15.64 13.16 -12.94
CA GLN A 247 -15.60 14.52 -12.41
C GLN A 247 -16.74 14.77 -11.43
N SER A 248 -16.39 15.28 -10.24
CA SER A 248 -17.33 15.60 -9.16
C SER A 248 -18.18 14.42 -8.67
N GLN A 249 -17.72 13.19 -8.88
CA GLN A 249 -18.36 11.97 -8.38
C GLN A 249 -17.74 11.49 -7.06
N LYS A 250 -18.42 10.56 -6.37
CA LYS A 250 -17.90 9.89 -5.17
C LYS A 250 -16.89 8.80 -5.55
N VAL A 251 -15.77 9.22 -6.10
CA VAL A 251 -14.72 8.32 -6.60
C VAL A 251 -13.39 8.60 -5.91
N ILE A 252 -12.68 7.53 -5.56
CA ILE A 252 -11.26 7.58 -5.21
C ILE A 252 -10.47 7.05 -6.41
N LEU A 253 -9.43 7.79 -6.80
CA LEU A 253 -8.52 7.40 -7.86
C LEU A 253 -7.19 7.04 -7.23
N THR A 254 -6.59 5.91 -7.61
CA THR A 254 -5.30 5.45 -7.06
C THR A 254 -4.14 5.43 -8.08
N PRO A 255 -3.95 6.46 -8.92
CA PRO A 255 -2.92 6.42 -9.95
C PRO A 255 -1.52 6.50 -9.35
N HIS A 256 -0.64 5.60 -9.78
CA HIS A 256 0.80 5.87 -9.72
C HIS A 256 1.21 6.95 -10.74
N LYS A 257 2.48 7.37 -10.69
CA LYS A 257 3.01 8.44 -11.55
C LYS A 257 2.71 8.24 -13.05
N THR A 258 2.83 7.02 -13.56
CA THR A 258 2.63 6.74 -15.00
C THR A 258 1.14 6.80 -15.36
N GLU A 259 0.25 6.26 -14.53
CA GLU A 259 -1.20 6.31 -14.74
C GLU A 259 -1.70 7.74 -14.70
N LEU A 260 -1.25 8.55 -13.73
CA LEU A 260 -1.66 9.94 -13.64
C LEU A 260 -1.28 10.72 -14.90
N LYS A 261 -0.09 10.46 -15.45
CA LYS A 261 0.35 11.02 -16.74
C LYS A 261 -0.53 10.55 -17.89
N VAL A 262 -0.90 9.26 -17.93
CA VAL A 262 -1.79 8.70 -18.96
C VAL A 262 -3.18 9.37 -18.89
N MET A 263 -3.75 9.48 -17.69
CA MET A 263 -5.08 10.08 -17.45
C MET A 263 -5.14 11.54 -17.83
N THR A 264 -4.15 12.34 -17.42
CA THR A 264 -4.23 13.81 -17.50
C THR A 264 -3.49 14.39 -18.70
N ASN A 265 -2.63 13.60 -19.37
CA ASN A 265 -1.60 14.07 -20.30
C ASN A 265 -0.66 15.15 -19.69
N VAL A 266 -0.68 15.36 -18.37
CA VAL A 266 0.18 16.34 -17.70
C VAL A 266 1.56 15.75 -17.45
N LYS A 267 2.60 16.49 -17.84
CA LYS A 267 3.97 16.17 -17.48
C LYS A 267 4.19 16.61 -16.04
N LEU A 268 4.27 15.65 -15.11
CA LEU A 268 4.57 15.95 -13.72
C LEU A 268 5.93 16.64 -13.58
N PRO A 269 6.06 17.63 -12.68
CA PRO A 269 7.34 18.27 -12.41
C PRO A 269 8.38 17.24 -11.92
N PRO A 270 9.68 17.46 -12.20
CA PRO A 270 10.72 16.63 -11.63
C PRO A 270 10.70 16.75 -10.10
N TYR A 271 11.08 15.66 -9.42
CA TYR A 271 11.00 15.57 -7.95
C TYR A 271 11.73 16.71 -7.24
N ASN A 272 12.83 17.22 -7.80
CA ASN A 272 13.59 18.34 -7.23
C ASN A 272 12.88 19.71 -7.29
N ASN A 273 11.74 19.80 -8.00
CA ASN A 273 10.95 21.01 -8.17
C ASN A 273 9.60 20.96 -7.41
N ILE A 274 9.44 19.97 -6.52
CA ILE A 274 8.28 19.78 -5.62
C ILE A 274 8.79 20.01 -4.19
#